data_AF-A0A7W0MZV4-F1
#
_entry.id   AF-A0A7W0MZV4-F1
#
_cell.length_a   1.000
_cell.length_b   1.000
_cell.length_c   1.000
_cell.angle_alpha   90.00
_cell.angle_beta   90.00
_cell.angle_gamma   90.00
#
_symmetry.space_group_name_H-M   'P 1'
#
loop_
_entity.id
_entity.type
_entity.pdbx_description
1 polymer ?
#
loop_
_entity_poly.entity_id
_entity_poly.type
_entity_poly.pdbx_seq_one_letter_code
_entity_poly.pdbx_strand_id
1 'polypeptide(L)'
;MRRLLIPIALAAAVLATAAAGAPERSFILRGTLAEVVDGDTVSVRLDGGGLERVRLIGIDTPERGECYAGRATGAARALAGGRRVELAGDETQDTRDRYGRLLAYVWVAGGGKDLGYQLVARGLARVYVYESAFARIGPYRYAERIGRRRPESVYQGCAAPAAVAAVPGTRCDPSYPGVCIPPAPPDLDCGQVEHRRFRVVGPDPHAFDGDGDGVGCEG
;
A
#
# COMPACT_ATOMS: atom_id res chain seq x y z
N MET A 1 -73.58 16.52 47.95
CA MET A 1 -73.06 15.80 46.76
C MET A 1 -71.73 16.44 46.35
N ARG A 2 -70.58 15.91 46.80
CA ARG A 2 -69.24 16.41 46.45
C ARG A 2 -68.72 15.59 45.27
N ARG A 3 -68.59 16.21 44.10
CA ARG A 3 -67.96 15.59 42.91
C ARG A 3 -66.45 15.76 43.04
N LEU A 4 -65.71 14.64 43.15
CA LEU A 4 -64.25 14.60 43.08
C LEU A 4 -63.82 14.77 41.61
N LEU A 5 -62.94 15.74 41.34
CA LEU A 5 -62.25 15.88 40.06
C LEU A 5 -60.85 15.25 40.20
N ILE A 6 -60.55 14.23 39.41
CA ILE A 6 -59.23 13.59 39.34
C ILE A 6 -58.44 14.29 38.21
N PRO A 7 -57.25 14.85 38.46
CA PRO A 7 -56.43 15.39 37.39
C PRO A 7 -55.74 14.24 36.65
N ILE A 8 -56.02 14.10 35.36
CA ILE A 8 -55.29 13.20 34.46
C ILE A 8 -53.97 13.89 34.12
N ALA A 9 -52.87 13.43 34.71
CA ALA A 9 -51.53 13.87 34.35
C ALA A 9 -51.14 13.24 33.01
N LEU A 10 -51.09 14.05 31.95
CA LEU A 10 -50.63 13.65 30.63
C LEU A 10 -49.08 13.54 30.67
N ALA A 11 -48.55 12.33 30.77
CA ALA A 11 -47.11 12.10 30.65
C ALA A 11 -46.70 12.16 29.17
N ALA A 12 -46.07 13.25 28.75
CA ALA A 12 -45.47 13.35 27.43
C ALA A 12 -44.17 12.53 27.39
N ALA A 13 -44.20 11.38 26.72
CA ALA A 13 -43.00 10.58 26.47
C ALA A 13 -42.13 11.28 25.42
N VAL A 14 -41.00 11.84 25.84
CA VAL A 14 -39.97 12.36 24.93
C VAL A 14 -39.20 11.18 24.35
N LEU A 15 -39.52 10.78 23.12
CA LEU A 15 -38.73 9.85 22.34
C LEU A 15 -37.45 10.55 21.90
N ALA A 16 -36.35 10.33 22.62
CA ALA A 16 -35.02 10.72 22.16
C ALA A 16 -34.63 9.82 20.99
N THR A 17 -34.71 10.35 19.76
CA THR A 17 -34.13 9.71 18.59
C THR A 17 -32.61 9.80 18.68
N ALA A 18 -31.95 8.68 18.98
CA ALA A 18 -30.52 8.58 18.80
C ALA A 18 -30.24 8.61 17.29
N ALA A 19 -29.78 9.75 16.79
CA ALA A 19 -29.17 9.82 15.48
C ALA A 19 -27.89 8.99 15.54
N ALA A 20 -27.91 7.78 14.96
CA ALA A 20 -26.70 7.03 14.68
C ALA A 20 -25.87 7.89 13.71
N GLY A 21 -24.87 8.58 14.24
CA GLY A 21 -23.92 9.33 13.43
C GLY A 21 -23.29 8.39 12.42
N ALA A 22 -23.26 8.79 11.14
CA ALA A 22 -22.48 8.08 10.14
C ALA A 22 -21.02 7.96 10.65
N PRO A 23 -20.35 6.82 10.43
CA PRO A 23 -18.96 6.66 10.85
C PRO A 23 -18.11 7.80 10.28
N GLU A 24 -17.18 8.31 11.10
CA GLU A 24 -16.25 9.35 10.69
C GLU A 24 -15.34 8.78 9.58
N ARG A 25 -15.66 9.12 8.32
CA ARG A 25 -14.92 8.67 7.13
C ARG A 25 -13.50 9.25 7.05
N SER A 26 -13.29 10.36 7.75
CA SER A 26 -11.99 10.97 7.98
C SER A 26 -11.45 10.52 9.34
N PHE A 27 -10.22 10.04 9.35
CA PHE A 27 -9.52 9.61 10.56
C PHE A 27 -8.01 9.80 10.38
N ILE A 28 -7.30 9.87 11.50
CA ILE A 28 -5.83 9.82 11.53
C ILE A 28 -5.39 8.73 12.48
N LEU A 29 -4.67 7.74 11.96
CA LEU A 29 -4.02 6.70 12.76
C LEU A 29 -2.50 6.77 12.55
N ARG A 30 -1.74 6.32 13.54
CA ARG A 30 -0.27 6.33 13.49
C ARG A 30 0.27 4.95 13.83
N GLY A 31 1.42 4.63 13.27
CA GLY A 31 2.06 3.35 13.49
C GLY A 31 3.40 3.21 12.79
N THR A 32 3.84 1.97 12.67
CA THR A 32 5.02 1.58 11.90
C THR A 32 4.57 0.65 10.77
N LEU A 33 5.00 0.93 9.54
CA LEU A 33 4.71 0.05 8.41
C LEU A 33 5.53 -1.23 8.56
N ALA A 34 4.85 -2.32 8.92
CA ALA A 34 5.48 -3.58 9.28
C ALA A 34 5.78 -4.43 8.05
N GLU A 35 4.92 -4.36 7.04
CA GLU A 35 4.96 -5.24 5.87
C GLU A 35 4.40 -4.50 4.65
N VAL A 36 5.01 -4.75 3.49
CA VAL A 36 4.44 -4.39 2.19
C VAL A 36 3.96 -5.70 1.56
N VAL A 37 2.64 -5.83 1.39
CA VAL A 37 2.02 -7.03 0.85
C VAL A 37 2.15 -7.05 -0.67
N ASP A 38 1.91 -5.90 -1.30
CA ASP A 38 2.13 -5.61 -2.72
C ASP A 38 2.23 -4.07 -2.89
N GLY A 39 2.23 -3.59 -4.14
CA GLY A 39 2.47 -2.18 -4.43
C GLY A 39 1.41 -1.21 -3.90
N ASP A 40 0.21 -1.67 -3.55
CA ASP A 40 -0.86 -0.81 -3.05
C ASP A 40 -1.56 -1.33 -1.78
N THR A 41 -1.06 -2.42 -1.22
CA THR A 41 -1.51 -2.99 0.04
C THR A 41 -0.36 -3.15 1.03
N VAL A 42 -0.53 -2.63 2.25
CA VAL A 42 0.49 -2.65 3.31
C VAL A 42 -0.11 -3.06 4.66
N SER A 43 0.68 -3.65 5.56
CA SER A 43 0.29 -3.91 6.94
C SER A 43 0.99 -2.92 7.87
N VAL A 44 0.22 -2.23 8.73
CA VAL A 44 0.73 -1.22 9.65
C VAL A 44 0.45 -1.65 11.07
N ARG A 45 1.49 -1.69 11.90
CA ARG A 45 1.36 -1.92 13.34
C ARG A 45 1.03 -0.58 14.00
N LEU A 46 -0.22 -0.45 14.46
CA LEU A 46 -0.72 0.79 15.03
C LEU A 46 -0.13 1.06 16.41
N ASP A 47 0.04 2.34 16.76
CA ASP A 47 0.57 2.74 18.07
C ASP A 47 -0.34 2.30 19.22
N GLY A 48 -1.66 2.22 18.97
CA GLY A 48 -2.65 1.69 19.92
C GLY A 48 -2.69 0.15 20.02
N GLY A 49 -1.80 -0.53 19.30
CA GLY A 49 -1.77 -1.98 19.19
C GLY A 49 -2.54 -2.51 17.97
N GLY A 50 -2.29 -3.78 17.64
CA GLY A 50 -2.88 -4.44 16.48
C GLY A 50 -2.09 -4.23 15.18
N LEU A 51 -2.37 -5.10 14.22
CA LEU A 51 -1.85 -5.04 12.86
C LEU A 51 -3.02 -4.75 11.91
N GLU A 52 -2.98 -3.61 11.24
CA GLU A 52 -4.04 -3.15 10.36
C GLU A 52 -3.62 -3.31 8.89
N ARG A 53 -4.48 -3.93 8.08
CA ARG A 53 -4.24 -4.10 6.64
C ARG A 53 -4.83 -2.90 5.90
N VAL A 54 -3.99 -2.19 5.16
CA VAL A 54 -4.32 -0.92 4.52
C VAL A 54 -4.25 -1.06 3.01
N ARG A 55 -5.32 -0.68 2.30
CA ARG A 55 -5.35 -0.48 0.85
C ARG A 55 -5.18 1.00 0.56
N LEU A 56 -4.16 1.34 -0.22
CA LEU A 56 -3.84 2.73 -0.55
C LEU A 56 -4.96 3.34 -1.38
N ILE A 57 -5.46 4.50 -0.96
CA ILE A 57 -6.47 5.25 -1.71
C ILE A 57 -5.86 5.81 -3.00
N GLY A 58 -6.63 5.70 -4.08
CA GLY A 58 -6.43 6.45 -5.32
C GLY A 58 -5.38 5.87 -6.28
N ILE A 59 -4.82 4.70 -5.97
CA ILE A 59 -3.85 4.03 -6.83
C ILE A 59 -4.23 2.59 -7.11
N ASP A 60 -3.73 2.06 -8.20
CA ASP A 60 -3.73 0.63 -8.50
C ASP A 60 -2.35 0.23 -9.04
N THR A 61 -1.76 -0.79 -8.44
CA THR A 61 -0.48 -1.36 -8.89
C THR A 61 -0.70 -2.64 -9.68
N PRO A 62 0.22 -3.02 -10.59
CA PRO A 62 0.14 -4.30 -11.26
C PRO A 62 0.08 -5.45 -10.24
N GLU A 63 -0.75 -6.45 -10.56
CA GLU A 63 -0.95 -7.60 -9.69
C GLU A 63 0.29 -8.51 -9.66
N ARG A 64 0.40 -9.36 -8.64
CA ARG A 64 1.52 -10.32 -8.54
C ARG A 64 1.69 -11.13 -9.84
N GLY A 65 2.92 -11.17 -10.34
CA GLY A 65 3.26 -11.84 -11.60
C GLY A 65 3.10 -10.98 -12.85
N GLU A 66 2.42 -9.83 -12.75
CA GLU A 66 2.41 -8.83 -13.82
C GLU A 66 3.71 -8.03 -13.83
N CYS A 67 4.09 -7.50 -14.99
CA CYS A 67 5.31 -6.73 -15.04
C CYS A 67 5.18 -5.40 -14.29
N TYR A 68 6.28 -4.96 -13.67
CA TYR A 68 6.36 -3.89 -12.69
C TYR A 68 5.72 -4.17 -11.32
N ALA A 69 5.07 -5.32 -11.07
CA ALA A 69 4.51 -5.65 -9.76
C ALA A 69 5.59 -5.73 -8.66
N GLY A 70 6.69 -6.43 -8.95
CA GLY A 70 7.85 -6.53 -8.06
C GLY A 70 8.48 -5.16 -7.80
N ARG A 71 8.79 -4.41 -8.86
CA ARG A 71 9.24 -3.01 -8.75
C ARG A 71 8.33 -2.09 -7.95
N ALA A 72 7.01 -2.21 -8.09
CA ALA A 72 6.05 -1.42 -7.30
C ALA A 72 6.13 -1.78 -5.82
N THR A 73 6.18 -3.08 -5.52
CA THR A 73 6.33 -3.64 -4.16
C THR A 73 7.67 -3.22 -3.54
N GLY A 74 8.78 -3.39 -4.26
CA GLY A 74 10.12 -2.99 -3.83
C GLY A 74 10.23 -1.49 -3.61
N ALA A 75 9.63 -0.67 -4.48
CA ALA A 75 9.56 0.77 -4.27
C ALA A 75 8.75 1.13 -3.01
N ALA A 76 7.61 0.49 -2.77
CA ALA A 76 6.83 0.71 -1.56
C ALA A 76 7.62 0.32 -0.29
N ARG A 77 8.34 -0.80 -0.34
CA ARG A 77 9.21 -1.28 0.74
C ARG A 77 10.35 -0.29 1.01
N ALA A 78 11.04 0.18 -0.03
CA ALA A 78 12.13 1.15 0.10
C ALA A 78 11.66 2.50 0.66
N LEU A 79 10.46 2.94 0.29
CA LEU A 79 9.92 4.25 0.70
C LEU A 79 9.36 4.25 2.12
N ALA A 80 8.78 3.14 2.57
CA ALA A 80 7.96 3.15 3.78
C ALA A 80 8.22 1.97 4.73
N GLY A 81 8.86 0.87 4.28
CA GLY A 81 9.15 -0.31 5.10
C GLY A 81 9.90 0.00 6.38
N GLY A 82 9.36 -0.44 7.52
CA GLY A 82 9.93 -0.21 8.86
C GLY A 82 9.86 1.23 9.36
N ARG A 83 9.28 2.16 8.58
CA ARG A 83 9.22 3.59 8.93
C ARG A 83 7.94 3.91 9.70
N ARG A 84 8.00 5.00 10.47
CA ARG A 84 6.79 5.60 11.06
C ARG A 84 5.92 6.18 9.96
N VAL A 85 4.63 5.88 10.05
CA VAL A 85 3.61 6.34 9.09
C VAL A 85 2.40 6.92 9.79
N GLU A 86 1.74 7.84 9.11
CA GLU A 86 0.42 8.35 9.44
C GLU A 86 -0.56 7.89 8.36
N LEU A 87 -1.64 7.25 8.79
CA LEU A 87 -2.75 6.80 7.95
C LEU A 87 -3.85 7.84 8.02
N ALA A 88 -4.17 8.44 6.88
CA ALA A 88 -5.23 9.42 6.77
C ALA A 88 -6.38 8.87 5.92
N GLY A 89 -7.58 8.81 6.52
CA GLY A 89 -8.81 8.53 5.80
C GLY A 89 -9.17 9.63 4.81
N ASP A 90 -10.21 9.38 4.01
CA ASP A 90 -10.75 10.35 3.06
C ASP A 90 -12.27 10.43 3.23
N GLU A 91 -12.78 11.63 3.48
CA GLU A 91 -14.21 11.88 3.70
C GLU A 91 -15.11 11.48 2.50
N THR A 92 -14.53 11.46 1.30
CA THR A 92 -15.21 11.10 0.06
C THR A 92 -15.22 9.60 -0.20
N GLN A 93 -14.49 8.82 0.60
CA GLN A 93 -14.34 7.38 0.46
C GLN A 93 -14.91 6.67 1.70
N ASP A 94 -15.22 5.39 1.57
CA ASP A 94 -15.55 4.59 2.74
C ASP A 94 -14.29 4.30 3.57
N THR A 95 -14.47 4.03 4.86
CA THR A 95 -13.36 3.73 5.78
C THR A 95 -12.69 2.39 5.44
N ARG A 96 -13.44 1.42 4.92
CA ARG A 96 -12.95 0.08 4.59
C ARG A 96 -13.51 -0.39 3.26
N ASP A 97 -12.76 -1.23 2.56
CA ASP A 97 -13.25 -1.90 1.35
C ASP A 97 -14.06 -3.17 1.68
N ARG A 98 -14.60 -3.81 0.64
CA ARG A 98 -15.38 -5.06 0.75
C ARG A 98 -14.61 -6.26 1.34
N TYR A 99 -13.29 -6.19 1.41
CA TYR A 99 -12.43 -7.21 2.01
C TYR A 99 -12.03 -6.86 3.44
N GLY A 100 -12.56 -5.76 3.98
CA GLY A 100 -12.29 -5.28 5.32
C GLY A 100 -10.96 -4.56 5.47
N ARG A 101 -10.23 -4.24 4.39
CA ARG A 101 -8.98 -3.46 4.47
C ARG A 101 -9.30 -2.00 4.75
N LEU A 102 -8.51 -1.35 5.60
CA LEU A 102 -8.61 0.08 5.84
C LEU A 102 -8.22 0.85 4.58
N LEU A 103 -9.05 1.79 4.15
CA LEU A 103 -8.74 2.69 3.04
C LEU A 103 -8.06 3.94 3.60
N ALA A 104 -6.79 4.16 3.26
CA ALA A 104 -6.06 5.33 3.71
C ALA A 104 -4.99 5.82 2.74
N TYR A 105 -4.66 7.11 2.86
CA TYR A 105 -3.38 7.66 2.43
C TYR A 105 -2.31 7.30 3.45
N VAL A 106 -1.13 6.87 2.98
CA VAL A 106 -0.02 6.48 3.85
C VAL A 106 1.09 7.54 3.78
N TRP A 107 1.20 8.37 4.81
CA TRP A 107 2.23 9.40 4.91
C TRP A 107 3.43 8.89 5.68
N VAL A 108 4.60 8.87 5.03
CA VAL A 108 5.85 8.47 5.69
C VAL A 108 6.39 9.67 6.47
N ALA A 109 6.74 9.46 7.74
CA ALA A 109 7.29 10.50 8.60
C ALA A 109 8.55 11.15 7.97
N GLY A 110 8.61 12.48 7.98
CA GLY A 110 9.68 13.24 7.31
C GLY A 110 9.54 13.33 5.78
N GLY A 111 8.51 12.72 5.19
CA GLY A 111 8.19 12.80 3.77
C GLY A 111 7.24 13.97 3.45
N GLY A 112 7.44 14.59 2.28
CA GLY A 112 6.56 15.67 1.78
C GLY A 112 5.41 15.19 0.89
N LYS A 113 5.30 13.87 0.65
CA LYS A 113 4.29 13.22 -0.20
C LYS A 113 3.94 11.84 0.36
N ASP A 114 2.67 11.48 0.28
CA ASP A 114 2.19 10.14 0.65
C ASP A 114 2.74 9.06 -0.30
N LEU A 115 2.72 7.82 0.15
CA LEU A 115 3.26 6.67 -0.56
C LEU A 115 2.58 6.46 -1.92
N GLY A 116 1.27 6.62 -2.01
CA GLY A 116 0.53 6.39 -3.26
C GLY A 116 0.90 7.41 -4.34
N TYR A 117 0.90 8.70 -3.99
CA TYR A 117 1.40 9.75 -4.87
C TYR A 117 2.81 9.43 -5.40
N GLN A 118 3.67 8.96 -4.49
CA GLN A 118 5.05 8.66 -4.78
C GLN A 118 5.23 7.48 -5.75
N LEU A 119 4.38 6.46 -5.67
CA LEU A 119 4.40 5.32 -6.60
C LEU A 119 3.87 5.73 -7.98
N VAL A 120 2.78 6.51 -8.04
CA VAL A 120 2.24 7.04 -9.29
C VAL A 120 3.28 7.94 -10.00
N ALA A 121 3.95 8.83 -9.27
CA ALA A 121 4.98 9.72 -9.84
C ALA A 121 6.23 8.97 -10.34
N ARG A 122 6.50 7.78 -9.80
CA ARG A 122 7.55 6.86 -10.26
C ARG A 122 7.09 6.02 -11.46
N GLY A 123 5.82 6.09 -11.84
CA GLY A 123 5.27 5.28 -12.93
C GLY A 123 5.05 3.82 -12.54
N LEU A 124 4.90 3.53 -11.24
CA LEU A 124 4.74 2.17 -10.71
C LEU A 124 3.30 1.86 -10.29
N ALA A 125 2.42 2.86 -10.34
CA ALA A 125 0.99 2.71 -10.07
C ALA A 125 0.20 3.61 -11.02
N ARG A 126 -1.05 3.25 -11.29
CA ARG A 126 -2.02 4.04 -12.04
C ARG A 126 -2.94 4.77 -11.07
N VAL A 127 -3.47 5.93 -11.47
CA VAL A 127 -4.54 6.56 -10.69
C VAL A 127 -5.81 5.73 -10.84
N TYR A 128 -6.39 5.35 -9.71
CA TYR A 128 -7.58 4.51 -9.66
C TYR A 128 -8.72 5.23 -8.93
N VAL A 129 -9.90 5.21 -9.54
CA VAL A 129 -11.13 5.81 -8.98
C VAL A 129 -12.17 4.70 -8.89
N TYR A 130 -12.62 4.42 -7.68
CA TYR A 130 -13.64 3.42 -7.40
C TYR A 130 -14.93 4.12 -6.98
N GLU A 131 -15.98 4.00 -7.78
CA GLU A 131 -17.30 4.63 -7.63
C GLU A 131 -17.30 6.17 -7.62
N SER A 132 -16.57 6.81 -6.72
CA SER A 132 -16.46 8.27 -6.56
C SER A 132 -15.00 8.73 -6.55
N ALA A 133 -14.77 9.96 -6.99
CA ALA A 133 -13.44 10.56 -6.93
C ALA A 133 -13.01 10.81 -5.48
N PHE A 134 -11.79 10.38 -5.13
CA PHE A 134 -11.16 10.70 -3.85
C PHE A 134 -10.75 12.18 -3.78
N ALA A 135 -10.70 12.76 -2.57
CA ALA A 135 -10.48 14.20 -2.37
C ALA A 135 -9.18 14.72 -3.01
N ARG A 136 -8.15 13.87 -3.09
CA ARG A 136 -6.81 14.20 -3.60
C ARG A 136 -6.58 13.87 -5.08
N ILE A 137 -7.64 13.69 -5.87
CA ILE A 137 -7.53 13.30 -7.28
C ILE A 137 -6.69 14.27 -8.13
N GLY A 138 -6.75 15.57 -7.85
CA GLY A 138 -5.97 16.60 -8.56
C GLY A 138 -4.45 16.37 -8.46
N PRO A 139 -3.87 16.35 -7.24
CA PRO A 139 -2.47 15.99 -7.03
C PRO A 139 -2.06 14.64 -7.65
N TYR A 140 -2.90 13.62 -7.56
CA TYR A 140 -2.60 12.30 -8.12
C TYR A 140 -2.56 12.30 -9.65
N ARG A 141 -3.47 13.02 -10.32
CA ARG A 141 -3.39 13.25 -11.77
C ARG A 141 -2.13 13.99 -12.18
N TYR A 142 -1.64 14.92 -11.35
CA TYR A 142 -0.35 15.56 -11.58
C TYR A 142 0.80 14.55 -11.48
N ALA A 143 0.80 13.68 -10.45
CA ALA A 143 1.78 12.60 -10.32
C ALA A 143 1.74 11.65 -11.53
N GLU A 144 0.56 11.30 -12.03
CA GLU A 144 0.42 10.40 -13.19
C GLU A 144 1.04 11.01 -14.45
N ARG A 145 0.90 12.32 -14.68
CA ARG A 145 1.59 12.99 -15.81
C ARG A 145 3.11 12.90 -15.72
N ILE A 146 3.66 12.87 -14.51
CA ILE A 146 5.09 12.64 -14.29
C ILE A 146 5.43 11.16 -14.56
N GLY A 147 4.66 10.24 -13.97
CA GLY A 147 4.84 8.80 -14.11
C GLY A 147 4.83 8.33 -15.58
N ARG A 148 3.91 8.87 -16.38
CA ARG A 148 3.80 8.58 -17.83
C ARG A 148 5.06 8.91 -18.64
N ARG A 149 5.92 9.81 -18.15
CA ARG A 149 7.17 10.20 -18.81
C ARG A 149 8.37 9.37 -18.38
N ARG A 150 8.21 8.47 -17.40
CA ARG A 150 9.30 7.61 -16.90
C ARG A 150 9.59 6.51 -17.91
N PRO A 151 10.86 6.31 -18.31
CA PRO A 151 11.27 5.08 -18.98
C PRO A 151 11.10 3.95 -17.96
N GLU A 152 10.46 2.85 -18.35
CA GLU A 152 10.12 1.74 -17.46
C GLU A 152 9.01 2.07 -16.44
N SER A 153 7.81 2.32 -16.97
CA SER A 153 6.61 2.54 -16.16
C SER A 153 5.46 1.67 -16.64
N VAL A 154 4.45 1.51 -15.78
CA VAL A 154 3.18 0.83 -16.08
C VAL A 154 2.45 1.40 -17.28
N TYR A 155 2.85 2.58 -17.79
CA TYR A 155 2.27 3.26 -18.94
C TYR A 155 2.95 2.95 -20.28
N GLN A 156 4.20 2.45 -20.28
CA GLN A 156 4.96 2.18 -21.51
C GLN A 156 4.90 0.71 -21.97
N GLY A 157 4.08 -0.11 -21.29
CA GLY A 157 3.99 -1.54 -21.56
C GLY A 157 5.16 -2.33 -20.99
N CYS A 158 5.04 -3.65 -21.05
CA CYS A 158 6.06 -4.58 -20.59
C CYS A 158 7.11 -4.75 -21.70
N ALA A 159 8.03 -3.81 -21.80
CA ALA A 159 9.33 -4.14 -22.36
C ALA A 159 10.05 -5.01 -21.32
N ALA A 160 10.51 -6.19 -21.71
CA ALA A 160 11.45 -6.93 -20.88
C ALA A 160 12.58 -5.95 -20.51
N PRO A 161 12.95 -5.80 -19.22
CA PRO A 161 14.13 -5.01 -18.89
C PRO A 161 15.26 -5.59 -19.74
N ALA A 162 16.02 -4.72 -20.40
CA ALA A 162 17.25 -5.16 -21.05
C ALA A 162 18.00 -5.98 -20.00
N ALA A 163 18.26 -7.26 -20.27
CA ALA A 163 18.96 -8.13 -19.35
C ALA A 163 20.15 -7.34 -18.81
N VAL A 164 20.19 -7.13 -17.49
CA VAL A 164 21.37 -6.54 -16.86
C VAL A 164 22.45 -7.57 -17.02
N ALA A 165 23.19 -7.47 -18.13
CA ALA A 165 24.40 -8.23 -18.34
C ALA A 165 25.25 -8.01 -17.09
N ALA A 166 25.64 -9.11 -16.44
CA ALA A 166 26.50 -9.07 -15.27
C ALA A 166 27.65 -8.10 -15.55
N VAL A 167 27.68 -6.98 -14.81
CA VAL A 167 28.75 -6.00 -14.97
C VAL A 167 30.03 -6.69 -14.50
N PRO A 168 31.05 -6.86 -15.37
CA PRO A 168 32.30 -7.49 -14.96
C PRO A 168 32.92 -6.67 -13.81
N GLY A 169 32.99 -7.26 -12.62
CA GLY A 169 33.58 -6.64 -11.42
C GLY A 169 32.61 -6.31 -10.28
N THR A 170 31.30 -6.55 -10.41
CA THR A 170 30.36 -6.39 -9.28
C THR A 170 30.47 -7.57 -8.32
N ARG A 171 30.58 -7.27 -7.01
CA ARG A 171 30.55 -8.31 -5.96
C ARG A 171 29.15 -8.91 -5.90
N CYS A 172 29.05 -10.23 -5.83
CA CYS A 172 27.75 -10.91 -5.66
C CYS A 172 27.23 -10.72 -4.22
N ASP A 173 25.91 -10.63 -4.07
CA ASP A 173 25.26 -10.51 -2.78
C ASP A 173 25.40 -11.82 -1.97
N PRO A 174 25.84 -11.77 -0.70
CA PRO A 174 26.03 -12.96 0.13
C PRO A 174 24.74 -13.72 0.45
N SER A 175 23.58 -13.10 0.22
CA SER A 175 22.26 -13.71 0.46
C SER A 175 21.94 -14.83 -0.53
N TYR A 176 22.70 -14.95 -1.63
CA TYR A 176 22.46 -15.94 -2.70
C TYR A 176 23.71 -16.82 -2.97
N PRO A 177 24.15 -17.64 -2.01
CA PRO A 177 25.40 -18.42 -2.10
C PRO A 177 25.22 -19.59 -3.08
N GLY A 178 25.45 -19.33 -4.36
CA GLY A 178 25.31 -20.31 -5.43
C GLY A 178 25.04 -19.69 -6.78
N VAL A 179 24.63 -18.42 -6.79
CA VAL A 179 24.38 -17.62 -7.99
C VAL A 179 25.00 -16.24 -7.80
N CYS A 180 25.46 -15.62 -8.88
CA CYS A 180 25.98 -14.25 -8.77
C CYS A 180 24.86 -13.26 -9.08
N ILE A 181 24.21 -12.76 -8.02
CA ILE A 181 23.23 -11.69 -8.13
C ILE A 181 23.86 -10.43 -7.51
N PRO A 182 23.88 -9.28 -8.21
CA PRO A 182 24.36 -8.01 -7.65
C PRO A 182 23.58 -7.61 -6.38
N PRO A 183 24.19 -6.96 -5.37
CA PRO A 183 23.46 -6.47 -4.20
C PRO A 183 22.48 -5.34 -4.58
N ALA A 184 21.35 -5.28 -3.87
CA ALA A 184 20.42 -4.15 -3.96
C ALA A 184 21.10 -2.84 -3.49
N PRO A 185 20.81 -1.68 -4.10
CA PRO A 185 19.96 -1.44 -5.28
C PRO A 185 20.69 -1.57 -6.64
N PRO A 186 19.96 -1.85 -7.75
CA PRO A 186 18.50 -1.92 -7.86
C PRO A 186 17.91 -3.20 -7.26
N ASP A 187 16.61 -3.16 -6.94
CA ASP A 187 15.87 -4.37 -6.57
C ASP A 187 15.57 -5.20 -7.83
N LEU A 188 15.92 -6.49 -7.82
CA LEU A 188 15.83 -7.37 -8.96
C LEU A 188 14.71 -8.39 -8.72
N ASP A 189 13.83 -8.55 -9.71
CA ASP A 189 12.77 -9.56 -9.72
C ASP A 189 13.25 -10.85 -10.43
N CYS A 190 12.56 -11.97 -10.20
CA CYS A 190 12.90 -13.25 -10.84
C CYS A 190 12.97 -13.19 -12.37
N GLY A 191 12.15 -12.35 -13.01
CA GLY A 191 12.21 -12.13 -14.46
C GLY A 191 13.47 -11.40 -14.95
N GLN A 192 14.26 -10.82 -14.05
CA GLN A 192 15.44 -9.99 -14.34
C GLN A 192 16.76 -10.72 -14.13
N VAL A 193 16.70 -11.91 -13.53
CA VAL A 193 17.87 -12.78 -13.31
C VAL A 193 17.73 -14.04 -14.17
N GLU A 194 18.85 -14.60 -14.60
CA GLU A 194 18.86 -15.84 -15.38
C GLU A 194 18.62 -17.09 -14.52
N HIS A 195 18.86 -16.97 -13.21
CA HIS A 195 18.80 -18.09 -12.28
C HIS A 195 17.37 -18.34 -11.75
N ARG A 196 17.04 -19.61 -11.51
CA ARG A 196 15.77 -20.07 -10.91
C ARG A 196 16.07 -21.09 -9.82
N ARG A 197 15.19 -21.21 -8.84
CA ARG A 197 15.29 -22.18 -7.72
C ARG A 197 16.68 -22.18 -7.08
N PHE A 198 17.20 -20.99 -6.81
CA PHE A 198 18.49 -20.84 -6.15
C PHE A 198 18.29 -20.66 -4.66
N ARG A 199 19.32 -21.00 -3.89
CA ARG A 199 19.26 -20.90 -2.43
C ARG A 199 19.28 -19.45 -1.98
N VAL A 200 18.38 -19.09 -1.07
CA VAL A 200 18.39 -17.82 -0.34
C VAL A 200 18.83 -18.08 1.10
N VAL A 201 19.75 -17.24 1.61
CA VAL A 201 20.24 -17.32 2.99
C VAL A 201 20.27 -15.93 3.62
N GLY A 202 19.93 -15.87 4.91
CA GLY A 202 19.98 -14.60 5.65
C GLY A 202 18.86 -13.65 5.21
N PRO A 203 19.12 -12.32 5.15
CA PRO A 203 18.12 -11.39 4.62
C PRO A 203 17.89 -11.70 3.14
N ASP A 204 16.70 -11.38 2.62
CA ASP A 204 16.42 -11.47 1.19
C ASP A 204 16.19 -10.06 0.61
N PRO A 205 17.29 -9.31 0.32
CA PRO A 205 17.20 -7.94 -0.16
C PRO A 205 16.35 -7.79 -1.42
N HIS A 206 16.35 -8.81 -2.27
CA HIS A 206 15.60 -8.84 -3.52
C HIS A 206 14.21 -9.48 -3.46
N ALA A 207 13.82 -10.00 -2.28
CA ALA A 207 12.52 -10.67 -2.12
C ALA A 207 12.31 -11.85 -3.09
N PHE A 208 13.36 -12.57 -3.48
CA PHE A 208 13.25 -13.74 -4.34
C PHE A 208 12.57 -14.95 -3.68
N ASP A 209 12.68 -15.06 -2.35
CA ASP A 209 12.11 -16.10 -1.49
C ASP A 209 10.97 -15.48 -0.66
N GLY A 210 9.83 -15.28 -1.33
CA GLY A 210 8.68 -14.55 -0.78
C GLY A 210 7.92 -15.31 0.30
N ASP A 211 7.97 -16.64 0.30
CA ASP A 211 7.34 -17.51 1.30
C ASP A 211 8.31 -17.98 2.40
N GLY A 212 9.61 -17.72 2.25
CA GLY A 212 10.62 -17.86 3.29
C GLY A 212 11.06 -19.30 3.52
N ASP A 213 10.99 -20.14 2.49
CA ASP A 213 11.35 -21.55 2.57
C ASP A 213 12.85 -21.81 2.28
N GLY A 214 13.58 -20.76 1.89
CA GLY A 214 14.99 -20.78 1.55
C GLY A 214 15.27 -20.95 0.06
N VAL A 215 14.24 -20.93 -0.79
CA VAL A 215 14.36 -21.10 -2.24
C VAL A 215 13.83 -19.86 -2.98
N GLY A 216 14.72 -19.21 -3.72
CA GLY A 216 14.41 -18.03 -4.52
C GLY A 216 13.93 -18.38 -5.93
N CYS A 217 12.92 -17.67 -6.41
CA CYS A 217 12.42 -17.74 -7.78
C CYS A 217 11.96 -19.15 -8.18
N GLU A 218 10.98 -19.67 -7.46
CA GLU A 218 10.42 -21.02 -7.66
C GLU A 218 9.37 -21.14 -8.77
N GLY A 219 8.81 -20.00 -9.20
CA GLY A 219 7.75 -19.87 -10.21
C GLY A 219 8.23 -19.74 -11.65
#